data_AF-A0A660MFH5-F1
#
_entry.id   AF-A0A660MFH5-F1
#
_cell.length_a   1.000
_cell.length_b   1.000
_cell.length_c   1.000
_cell.angle_alpha   90.00
_cell.angle_beta   90.00
_cell.angle_gamma   90.00
#
_symmetry.space_group_name_H-M   'P 1'
#
loop_
_entity.id
_entity.type
_entity.pdbx_description
1 polymer ?
#
loop_
_entity_poly.entity_id
_entity_poly.type
_entity_poly.pdbx_seq_one_letter_code
_entity_poly.pdbx_strand_id
1 'polypeptide(L)'
;MQKRDETLETLLAYAYFRPPTVEDYATEKSPSFRLLVEAVSLNAYRFAAGETEAAQRGACRGALLGLRLVRSQGIFLGSIGGAGLVERNIALLAQMRAELPPETPWPALCDELQPLPQEALALCPLMYSDWLEFRHIMRQDDTAIIADRQRDIAEKALYFILMRQAEAQYLVENTKYCAPAMLAAVRRDEVLQPTLDRWPRYCSPLNPLCRMGRPDSRFYQARLLNVNRYLRAFAALRNPAAPLPQGYRREDGKLYFLRHPRFNHEKETWQVVALPLPGSRINESSR
;
A
#
# COMPACT_ATOMS: atom_id res chain seq x y z
N MET A 1 -4.93 26.00 -6.58
CA MET A 1 -4.28 24.78 -7.10
C MET A 1 -2.77 24.83 -6.97
N GLN A 2 -2.12 25.93 -7.35
CA GLN A 2 -0.66 26.12 -7.34
C GLN A 2 0.05 25.71 -6.03
N LYS A 3 -0.40 26.20 -4.87
CA LYS A 3 0.18 25.82 -3.55
C LYS A 3 0.15 24.30 -3.27
N ARG A 4 -0.89 23.58 -3.74
CA ARG A 4 -0.99 22.12 -3.57
C ARG A 4 0.03 21.40 -4.44
N ASP A 5 0.19 21.84 -5.68
CA ASP A 5 1.19 21.28 -6.59
C ASP A 5 2.61 21.54 -6.08
N GLU A 6 2.91 22.74 -5.61
CA GLU A 6 4.20 23.07 -5.00
C GLU A 6 4.51 22.17 -3.80
N THR A 7 3.53 21.89 -2.95
CA THR A 7 3.70 20.93 -1.84
C THR A 7 4.01 19.52 -2.35
N LEU A 8 3.28 19.04 -3.37
CA LEU A 8 3.52 17.72 -3.94
C LEU A 8 4.87 17.63 -4.67
N GLU A 9 5.32 18.69 -5.35
CA GLU A 9 6.67 18.77 -5.92
C GLU A 9 7.74 18.79 -4.83
N THR A 10 7.50 19.50 -3.72
CA THR A 10 8.42 19.50 -2.58
C THR A 10 8.58 18.09 -2.00
N LEU A 11 7.49 17.32 -1.93
CA LEU A 11 7.56 15.91 -1.51
C LEU A 11 8.39 15.04 -2.47
N LEU A 12 8.47 15.41 -3.77
CA LEU A 12 9.35 14.73 -4.72
C LEU A 12 10.85 14.99 -4.49
N ALA A 13 11.23 15.92 -3.61
CA ALA A 13 12.63 16.05 -3.22
C ALA A 13 13.07 14.94 -2.25
N TYR A 14 12.13 14.28 -1.56
CA TYR A 14 12.44 13.29 -0.52
C TYR A 14 12.53 11.88 -1.09
N ALA A 15 13.63 11.17 -0.81
CA ALA A 15 13.83 9.79 -1.24
C ALA A 15 12.95 8.79 -0.47
N TYR A 16 12.63 9.09 0.78
CA TYR A 16 11.83 8.24 1.68
C TYR A 16 11.03 9.06 2.70
N PHE A 17 10.00 8.43 3.27
CA PHE A 17 9.09 8.96 4.28
C PHE A 17 9.08 8.02 5.49
N ARG A 18 9.86 8.38 6.52
CA ARG A 18 9.88 7.67 7.80
C ARG A 18 9.56 8.66 8.93
N PRO A 19 8.75 8.26 9.91
CA PRO A 19 8.58 9.04 11.12
C PRO A 19 9.93 9.28 11.83
N PRO A 20 10.18 10.48 12.37
CA PRO A 20 11.45 10.80 13.01
C PRO A 20 11.59 10.16 14.38
N THR A 21 10.49 9.91 15.09
CA THR A 21 10.47 9.25 16.40
C THR A 21 9.57 8.02 16.40
N VAL A 22 9.69 7.18 17.43
CA VAL A 22 8.86 5.98 17.59
C VAL A 22 7.40 6.36 17.89
N GLU A 23 7.20 7.46 18.61
CA GLU A 23 5.91 8.01 18.98
C GLU A 23 5.10 8.48 17.76
N ASP A 24 5.78 8.87 16.68
CA ASP A 24 5.16 9.35 15.44
C ASP A 24 4.63 8.21 14.55
N TYR A 25 4.83 6.95 14.95
CA TYR A 25 4.16 5.79 14.35
C TYR A 25 2.73 5.58 14.88
N ALA A 26 2.32 6.33 15.92
CA ALA A 26 0.96 6.30 16.44
C ALA A 26 -0.07 6.86 15.43
N THR A 27 -1.27 6.27 15.39
CA THR A 27 -2.32 6.65 14.44
C THR A 27 -2.75 8.12 14.59
N GLU A 28 -2.82 8.63 15.83
CA GLU A 28 -3.19 10.03 16.11
C GLU A 28 -2.17 11.05 15.56
N LYS A 29 -0.90 10.64 15.42
CA LYS A 29 0.20 11.46 14.89
C LYS A 29 0.53 11.13 13.43
N SER A 30 -0.17 10.17 12.83
CA SER A 30 0.09 9.76 11.46
C SER A 30 -0.28 10.87 10.47
N PRO A 31 0.56 11.14 9.45
CA PRO A 31 0.31 12.21 8.50
C PRO A 31 -0.94 11.91 7.67
N SER A 32 -1.71 12.96 7.34
CA SER A 32 -2.86 12.83 6.45
C SER A 32 -2.43 12.57 5.01
N PHE A 33 -2.94 11.50 4.41
CA PHE A 33 -2.74 11.18 2.98
C PHE A 33 -3.77 11.84 2.06
N ARG A 34 -4.66 12.69 2.60
CA ARG A 34 -5.78 13.28 1.85
C ARG A 34 -5.32 14.04 0.61
N LEU A 35 -4.25 14.82 0.73
CA LEU A 35 -3.68 15.59 -0.39
C LEU A 35 -3.30 14.68 -1.57
N LEU A 36 -2.68 13.54 -1.30
CA LEU A 36 -2.24 12.58 -2.33
C LEU A 36 -3.43 11.88 -2.99
N VAL A 37 -4.47 11.58 -2.22
CA VAL A 37 -5.70 10.96 -2.74
C VAL A 37 -6.49 11.94 -3.60
N GLU A 38 -6.69 13.18 -3.12
CA GLU A 38 -7.38 14.24 -3.88
C GLU A 38 -6.67 14.60 -5.18
N ALA A 39 -5.33 14.51 -5.22
CA ALA A 39 -4.54 14.80 -6.41
C ALA A 39 -4.91 13.90 -7.61
N VAL A 40 -5.33 12.65 -7.38
CA VAL A 40 -5.75 11.74 -8.46
C VAL A 40 -6.97 12.31 -9.18
N SER A 41 -8.00 12.70 -8.41
CA SER A 41 -9.22 13.29 -8.98
C SER A 41 -8.95 14.62 -9.66
N LEU A 42 -8.05 15.44 -9.09
CA LEU A 42 -7.64 16.70 -9.70
C LEU A 42 -6.97 16.48 -11.07
N ASN A 43 -6.08 15.51 -11.19
CA ASN A 43 -5.41 15.22 -12.46
C ASN A 43 -6.39 14.69 -13.51
N ALA A 44 -7.38 13.88 -13.10
CA ALA A 44 -8.46 13.45 -13.99
C ALA A 44 -9.27 14.65 -14.52
N TYR A 45 -9.64 15.58 -13.64
CA TYR A 45 -10.33 16.82 -14.01
C TYR A 45 -9.49 17.67 -14.98
N ARG A 46 -8.20 17.87 -14.70
CA ARG A 46 -7.27 18.61 -15.56
C ARG A 46 -7.22 18.06 -16.97
N PHE A 47 -7.16 16.73 -17.11
CA PHE A 47 -7.16 16.09 -18.42
C PHE A 47 -8.46 16.37 -19.18
N ALA A 48 -9.61 16.23 -18.52
CA ALA A 48 -10.90 16.56 -19.11
C ALA A 48 -11.03 18.06 -19.48
N ALA A 49 -10.33 18.94 -18.76
CA ALA A 49 -10.25 20.38 -19.05
C ALA A 49 -9.21 20.74 -20.16
N GLY A 50 -8.56 19.75 -20.76
CA GLY A 50 -7.55 19.95 -21.82
C GLY A 50 -6.12 20.21 -21.32
N GLU A 51 -5.89 20.25 -20.00
CA GLU A 51 -4.56 20.39 -19.38
C GLU A 51 -3.77 19.06 -19.43
N THR A 52 -3.62 18.50 -20.62
CA THR A 52 -3.16 17.12 -20.88
C THR A 52 -1.76 16.82 -20.32
N GLU A 53 -0.80 17.73 -20.51
CA GLU A 53 0.57 17.54 -20.04
C GLU A 53 0.65 17.61 -18.51
N ALA A 54 0.02 18.62 -17.91
CA ALA A 54 -0.03 18.80 -16.46
C ALA A 54 -0.72 17.63 -15.76
N ALA A 55 -1.80 17.10 -16.34
CA ALA A 55 -2.53 15.95 -15.82
C ALA A 55 -1.68 14.67 -15.81
N GLN A 56 -1.03 14.35 -16.94
CA GLN A 56 -0.16 13.18 -17.04
C GLN A 56 1.06 13.31 -16.12
N ARG A 57 1.72 14.48 -16.09
CA ARG A 57 2.84 14.73 -15.16
C ARG A 57 2.39 14.57 -13.71
N GLY A 58 1.24 15.14 -13.35
CA GLY A 58 0.66 15.05 -12.02
C GLY A 58 0.35 13.61 -11.59
N ALA A 59 -0.14 12.77 -12.51
CA ALA A 59 -0.39 11.36 -12.24
C ALA A 59 0.91 10.57 -12.09
N CYS A 60 1.94 10.84 -12.91
CA CYS A 60 3.26 10.23 -12.74
C CYS A 60 3.91 10.60 -11.40
N ARG A 61 3.80 11.87 -10.97
CA ARG A 61 4.20 12.31 -9.62
C ARG A 61 3.46 11.53 -8.54
N GLY A 62 2.14 11.39 -8.65
CA GLY A 62 1.32 10.65 -7.68
C GLY A 62 1.74 9.18 -7.56
N ALA A 63 2.00 8.52 -8.68
CA ALA A 63 2.53 7.15 -8.70
C ALA A 63 3.92 7.07 -8.06
N LEU A 64 4.81 8.03 -8.35
CA LEU A 64 6.18 8.05 -7.83
C LEU A 64 6.20 8.29 -6.31
N LEU A 65 5.37 9.21 -5.80
CA LEU A 65 5.20 9.41 -4.35
C LEU A 65 4.62 8.15 -3.69
N GLY A 66 3.67 7.48 -4.32
CA GLY A 66 3.15 6.18 -3.87
C GLY A 66 4.25 5.11 -3.80
N LEU A 67 5.11 5.05 -4.82
CA LEU A 67 6.24 4.13 -4.86
C LEU A 67 7.26 4.39 -3.76
N ARG A 68 7.54 5.68 -3.48
CA ARG A 68 8.41 6.09 -2.39
C ARG A 68 7.82 5.72 -1.03
N LEU A 69 6.52 5.91 -0.82
CA LEU A 69 5.85 5.45 0.41
C LEU A 69 6.02 3.94 0.61
N VAL A 70 5.81 3.13 -0.43
CA VAL A 70 6.02 1.67 -0.39
C VAL A 70 7.48 1.33 -0.03
N ARG A 71 8.45 1.96 -0.69
CA ARG A 71 9.89 1.71 -0.46
C ARG A 71 10.40 2.21 0.89
N SER A 72 9.75 3.22 1.44
CA SER A 72 10.20 3.84 2.69
C SER A 72 10.19 2.87 3.84
N GLN A 73 9.29 1.87 3.79
CA GLN A 73 9.12 0.91 4.87
C GLN A 73 8.94 1.61 6.23
N GLY A 74 8.23 2.74 6.20
CA GLY A 74 7.92 3.56 7.37
C GLY A 74 6.62 3.07 8.01
N ILE A 75 5.59 3.93 8.03
CA ILE A 75 4.27 3.58 8.56
C ILE A 75 3.64 2.46 7.71
N PHE A 76 3.17 1.40 8.35
CA PHE A 76 2.49 0.27 7.72
C PHE A 76 1.36 0.73 6.81
N LEU A 77 0.35 1.41 7.37
CA LEU A 77 -0.79 1.93 6.60
C LEU A 77 -0.38 2.96 5.54
N GLY A 78 0.71 3.72 5.77
CA GLY A 78 1.27 4.63 4.77
C GLY A 78 1.79 3.90 3.53
N SER A 79 2.44 2.75 3.72
CA SER A 79 2.95 1.91 2.63
C SER A 79 1.81 1.22 1.86
N ILE A 80 0.78 0.75 2.57
CA ILE A 80 -0.45 0.19 1.99
C ILE A 80 -1.22 1.26 1.20
N GLY A 81 -1.27 2.49 1.71
CA GLY A 81 -1.78 3.67 1.01
C GLY A 81 -0.97 3.98 -0.25
N GLY A 82 0.36 3.95 -0.14
CA GLY A 82 1.30 4.13 -1.25
C GLY A 82 1.05 3.15 -2.40
N ALA A 83 0.85 1.86 -2.10
CA ALA A 83 0.48 0.87 -3.11
C ALA A 83 -0.83 1.25 -3.83
N GLY A 84 -1.83 1.73 -3.08
CA GLY A 84 -3.08 2.24 -3.66
C GLY A 84 -2.90 3.46 -4.56
N LEU A 85 -1.96 4.35 -4.24
CA LEU A 85 -1.63 5.50 -5.07
C LEU A 85 -0.98 5.07 -6.38
N VAL A 86 -0.09 4.07 -6.36
CA VAL A 86 0.49 3.49 -7.58
C VAL A 86 -0.61 2.89 -8.46
N GLU A 87 -1.46 2.02 -7.91
CA GLU A 87 -2.57 1.39 -8.64
C GLU A 87 -3.47 2.45 -9.34
N ARG A 88 -3.92 3.46 -8.59
CA ARG A 88 -4.84 4.49 -9.08
C ARG A 88 -4.22 5.40 -10.13
N ASN A 89 -2.99 5.87 -9.90
CA ASN A 89 -2.34 6.78 -10.84
C ASN A 89 -1.93 6.06 -12.14
N ILE A 90 -1.48 4.80 -12.08
CA ILE A 90 -1.20 4.03 -13.31
C ILE A 90 -2.49 3.74 -14.09
N ALA A 91 -3.57 3.39 -13.40
CA ALA A 91 -4.87 3.21 -14.06
C ALA A 91 -5.35 4.51 -14.73
N LEU A 92 -5.22 5.65 -14.03
CA LEU A 92 -5.56 6.97 -14.57
C LEU A 92 -4.69 7.33 -15.78
N LEU A 93 -3.37 7.12 -15.71
CA LEU A 93 -2.46 7.31 -16.84
C LEU A 93 -2.89 6.48 -18.05
N ALA A 94 -3.26 5.21 -17.85
CA ALA A 94 -3.75 4.38 -18.94
C ALA A 94 -5.02 4.97 -19.59
N GLN A 95 -5.98 5.47 -18.79
CA GLN A 95 -7.17 6.13 -19.33
C GLN A 95 -6.81 7.37 -20.16
N MET A 96 -5.99 8.27 -19.61
CA MET A 96 -5.56 9.48 -20.32
C MET A 96 -4.88 9.14 -21.65
N ARG A 97 -4.01 8.13 -21.65
CA ARG A 97 -3.29 7.70 -22.86
C ARG A 97 -4.17 7.08 -23.92
N ALA A 98 -5.28 6.46 -23.53
CA ALA A 98 -6.21 5.89 -24.49
C ALA A 98 -6.86 6.95 -25.38
N GLU A 99 -6.98 8.18 -24.88
CA GLU A 99 -7.61 9.32 -25.55
C GLU A 99 -6.61 10.20 -26.32
N LEU A 100 -5.32 9.86 -26.29
CA LEU A 100 -4.26 10.59 -27.00
C LEU A 100 -3.67 9.75 -28.14
N PRO A 101 -3.15 10.37 -29.21
CA PRO A 101 -2.34 9.69 -30.21
C PRO A 101 -1.29 8.76 -29.56
N PRO A 102 -1.13 7.50 -30.03
CA PRO A 102 -0.18 6.56 -29.44
C PRO A 102 1.25 7.12 -29.35
N GLU A 103 1.63 7.93 -30.34
CA GLU A 103 2.95 8.57 -30.49
C GLU A 103 3.15 9.79 -29.59
N THR A 104 2.12 10.28 -28.89
CA THR A 104 2.28 11.42 -27.98
C THR A 104 3.31 11.07 -26.90
N PRO A 105 4.37 11.87 -26.70
CA PRO A 105 5.41 11.52 -25.75
C PRO A 105 4.86 11.45 -24.31
N TRP A 106 5.45 10.56 -23.52
CA TRP A 106 5.18 10.50 -22.08
C TRP A 106 5.94 11.63 -21.36
N PRO A 107 5.40 12.20 -20.27
CA PRO A 107 6.17 13.11 -19.43
C PRO A 107 7.45 12.43 -18.92
N ALA A 108 8.58 13.14 -18.93
CA ALA A 108 9.88 12.60 -18.51
C ALA A 108 9.85 12.01 -17.08
N LEU A 109 9.06 12.59 -16.17
CA LEU A 109 8.90 12.09 -14.79
C LEU A 109 8.41 10.62 -14.74
N CYS A 110 7.70 10.17 -15.77
CA CYS A 110 7.21 8.80 -15.86
C CYS A 110 8.33 7.77 -16.12
N ASP A 111 9.55 8.22 -16.46
CA ASP A 111 10.74 7.35 -16.61
C ASP A 111 11.17 6.72 -15.29
N GLU A 112 10.92 7.39 -14.17
CA GLU A 112 11.23 6.89 -12.83
C GLU A 112 10.32 5.73 -12.37
N LEU A 113 9.19 5.50 -13.05
CA LEU A 113 8.20 4.47 -12.68
C LEU A 113 8.62 3.08 -13.16
N GLN A 114 9.61 2.51 -12.47
CA GLN A 114 10.13 1.17 -12.74
C GLN A 114 9.68 0.15 -11.68
N PRO A 115 9.48 -1.14 -12.05
CA PRO A 115 9.25 -2.20 -11.09
C PRO A 115 10.33 -2.23 -10.00
N LEU A 116 9.92 -2.51 -8.76
CA LEU A 116 10.82 -2.63 -7.62
C LEU A 116 11.43 -4.03 -7.54
N PRO A 117 12.59 -4.17 -6.87
CA PRO A 117 13.01 -5.47 -6.34
C PRO A 117 11.86 -6.07 -5.53
N GLN A 118 11.52 -7.33 -5.80
CA GLN A 118 10.35 -7.98 -5.22
C GLN A 118 10.39 -7.99 -3.68
N GLU A 119 11.60 -8.06 -3.12
CA GLU A 119 11.89 -8.03 -1.68
C GLU A 119 11.48 -6.70 -1.02
N ALA A 120 11.51 -5.60 -1.77
CA ALA A 120 11.07 -4.30 -1.27
C ALA A 120 9.55 -4.24 -1.03
N LEU A 121 8.80 -5.23 -1.54
CA LEU A 121 7.36 -5.37 -1.37
C LEU A 121 7.01 -6.34 -0.22
N ALA A 122 7.98 -6.84 0.53
CA ALA A 122 7.73 -7.71 1.67
C ALA A 122 7.02 -6.95 2.80
N LEU A 123 6.05 -7.60 3.46
CA LEU A 123 5.43 -7.05 4.66
C LEU A 123 6.38 -6.94 5.84
N CYS A 124 7.32 -7.87 5.99
CA CYS A 124 8.25 -7.99 7.11
C CYS A 124 8.72 -6.65 7.73
N PRO A 125 9.36 -5.72 6.98
CA PRO A 125 9.87 -4.48 7.56
C PRO A 125 8.76 -3.55 8.09
N LEU A 126 7.53 -3.68 7.58
CA LEU A 126 6.39 -2.89 8.05
C LEU A 126 5.76 -3.46 9.34
N MET A 127 6.01 -4.73 9.66
CA MET A 127 5.38 -5.40 10.81
C MET A 127 5.83 -4.83 12.15
N TYR A 128 7.04 -4.24 12.18
CA TYR A 128 7.48 -3.50 13.35
C TYR A 128 6.66 -2.21 13.54
N SER A 129 6.38 -1.47 12.47
CA SER A 129 5.53 -0.28 12.53
C SER A 129 4.09 -0.60 12.92
N ASP A 130 3.54 -1.72 12.44
CA ASP A 130 2.21 -2.21 12.83
C ASP A 130 2.17 -2.59 14.32
N TRP A 131 3.24 -3.21 14.83
CA TRP A 131 3.36 -3.48 16.26
C TRP A 131 3.46 -2.19 17.09
N LEU A 132 4.19 -1.17 16.63
CA LEU A 132 4.28 0.12 17.32
C LEU A 132 2.92 0.81 17.40
N GLU A 133 2.14 0.77 16.32
CA GLU A 133 0.77 1.29 16.28
C GLU A 133 -0.14 0.53 17.27
N PHE A 134 -0.09 -0.81 17.25
CA PHE A 134 -0.83 -1.64 18.20
C PHE A 134 -0.44 -1.35 19.66
N ARG A 135 0.86 -1.24 19.95
CA ARG A 135 1.39 -0.89 21.27
C ARG A 135 0.85 0.45 21.75
N HIS A 136 0.75 1.44 20.86
CA HIS A 136 0.18 2.75 21.22
C HIS A 136 -1.30 2.62 21.62
N ILE A 137 -2.10 1.95 20.80
CA ILE A 137 -3.52 1.70 21.07
C ILE A 137 -3.70 0.97 22.41
N MET A 138 -2.88 -0.04 22.68
CA MET A 138 -2.96 -0.82 23.92
C MET A 138 -2.61 -0.02 25.17
N ARG A 139 -1.86 1.08 25.03
CA ARG A 139 -1.43 1.93 26.15
C ARG A 139 -2.24 3.22 26.29
N GLN A 140 -3.20 3.46 25.39
CA GLN A 140 -3.98 4.71 25.36
C GLN A 140 -4.74 4.95 26.67
N ASP A 141 -5.20 3.87 27.31
CA ASP A 141 -6.01 3.91 28.52
C ASP A 141 -5.17 3.78 29.81
N ASP A 142 -3.85 3.58 29.71
CA ASP A 142 -2.96 3.32 30.86
C ASP A 142 -3.13 4.40 31.95
N THR A 143 -3.12 5.68 31.55
CA THR A 143 -3.27 6.82 32.47
C THR A 143 -4.63 6.83 33.16
N ALA A 144 -5.70 6.52 32.42
CA ALA A 144 -7.06 6.47 32.96
C ALA A 144 -7.20 5.33 33.97
N ILE A 145 -6.65 4.15 33.67
CA ILE A 145 -6.64 2.99 34.57
C ILE A 145 -5.84 3.28 35.85
N ILE A 146 -4.70 3.98 35.76
CA ILE A 146 -3.93 4.37 36.94
C ILE A 146 -4.74 5.30 37.84
N ALA A 147 -5.40 6.30 37.25
CA ALA A 147 -6.15 7.33 37.96
C ALA A 147 -7.50 6.85 38.55
N ASP A 148 -8.05 5.73 38.04
CA ASP A 148 -9.32 5.17 38.49
C ASP A 148 -9.24 4.73 39.97
N ARG A 149 -9.97 5.43 40.85
CA ARG A 149 -10.01 5.14 42.30
C ARG A 149 -11.01 4.02 42.66
N GLN A 150 -11.89 3.63 41.74
CA GLN A 150 -12.85 2.55 41.98
C GLN A 150 -12.21 1.18 41.82
N ARG A 151 -11.15 1.08 41.00
CA ARG A 151 -10.39 -0.16 40.80
C ARG A 151 -9.38 -0.40 41.90
N ASP A 152 -9.33 -1.61 42.40
CA ASP A 152 -8.30 -2.03 43.35
C ASP A 152 -6.95 -2.30 42.68
N ILE A 153 -5.92 -2.57 43.49
CA ILE A 153 -4.55 -2.82 43.01
C ILE A 153 -4.50 -4.09 42.17
N ALA A 154 -5.26 -5.13 42.51
CA ALA A 154 -5.26 -6.40 41.81
C ALA A 154 -5.91 -6.28 40.43
N GLU A 155 -7.01 -5.53 40.31
CA GLU A 155 -7.69 -5.24 39.04
C GLU A 155 -6.79 -4.43 38.10
N LYS A 156 -6.10 -3.42 38.62
CA LYS A 156 -5.11 -2.65 37.85
C LYS A 156 -3.94 -3.53 37.40
N ALA A 157 -3.39 -4.33 38.31
CA ALA A 157 -2.30 -5.25 37.98
C ALA A 157 -2.73 -6.27 36.91
N LEU A 158 -3.93 -6.84 37.03
CA LEU A 158 -4.47 -7.76 36.04
C LEU A 158 -4.62 -7.09 34.67
N TYR A 159 -5.17 -5.89 34.60
CA TYR A 159 -5.24 -5.12 33.34
C TYR A 159 -3.84 -5.01 32.70
N PHE A 160 -2.86 -4.48 33.42
CA PHE A 160 -1.52 -4.29 32.85
C PHE A 160 -0.89 -5.61 32.43
N ILE A 161 -1.00 -6.67 33.23
CA ILE A 161 -0.49 -8.00 32.87
C ILE A 161 -1.10 -8.46 31.54
N LEU A 162 -2.43 -8.37 31.39
CA LEU A 162 -3.11 -8.80 30.17
C LEU A 162 -2.71 -7.95 28.96
N MET A 163 -2.61 -6.62 29.10
CA MET A 163 -2.19 -5.74 28.00
C MET A 163 -0.75 -6.01 27.56
N ARG A 164 0.17 -6.26 28.50
CA ARG A 164 1.57 -6.57 28.21
C ARG A 164 1.75 -7.92 27.53
N GLN A 165 0.98 -8.93 27.94
CA GLN A 165 0.96 -10.23 27.29
C GLN A 165 0.51 -10.12 25.83
N ALA A 166 -0.55 -9.36 25.56
CA ALA A 166 -1.05 -9.12 24.21
C ALA A 166 -0.04 -8.33 23.35
N GLU A 167 0.58 -7.27 23.89
CA GLU A 167 1.64 -6.51 23.22
C GLU A 167 2.82 -7.42 22.80
N ALA A 168 3.27 -8.29 23.72
CA ALA A 168 4.38 -9.22 23.46
C ALA A 168 4.02 -10.29 22.43
N GLN A 169 2.84 -10.91 22.53
CA GLN A 169 2.41 -11.90 21.55
C GLN A 169 2.20 -11.28 20.17
N TYR A 170 1.65 -10.06 20.09
CA TYR A 170 1.47 -9.38 18.81
C TYR A 170 2.81 -9.11 18.10
N LEU A 171 3.87 -8.79 18.85
CA LEU A 171 5.22 -8.68 18.29
C LEU A 171 5.69 -10.00 17.69
N VAL A 172 5.52 -11.12 18.41
CA VAL A 172 5.91 -12.44 17.94
C VAL A 172 5.18 -12.81 16.66
N GLU A 173 3.85 -12.63 16.61
CA GLU A 173 3.06 -12.89 15.40
C GLU A 173 3.50 -12.01 14.22
N ASN A 174 3.88 -10.75 14.48
CA ASN A 174 4.44 -9.85 13.47
C ASN A 174 5.78 -10.32 12.92
N THR A 175 6.69 -10.81 13.77
CA THR A 175 8.01 -11.29 13.34
C THR A 175 7.94 -12.51 12.42
N LYS A 176 6.86 -13.29 12.45
CA LYS A 176 6.69 -14.46 11.58
C LYS A 176 6.68 -14.09 10.09
N TYR A 177 6.23 -12.89 9.73
CA TYR A 177 6.27 -12.39 8.34
C TYR A 177 7.70 -12.15 7.82
N CYS A 178 8.69 -12.13 8.71
CA CYS A 178 10.11 -12.07 8.39
C CYS A 178 10.77 -13.45 8.25
N ALA A 179 10.03 -14.54 8.44
CA ALA A 179 10.58 -15.88 8.29
C ALA A 179 11.11 -16.11 6.86
N PRO A 180 12.18 -16.90 6.68
CA PRO A 180 12.77 -17.15 5.36
C PRO A 180 11.76 -17.66 4.31
N ALA A 181 10.81 -18.51 4.72
CA ALA A 181 9.76 -19.02 3.84
C ALA A 181 8.84 -17.90 3.32
N MET A 182 8.52 -16.91 4.17
CA MET A 182 7.68 -15.76 3.81
C MET A 182 8.40 -14.86 2.80
N LEU A 183 9.67 -14.55 3.07
CA LEU A 183 10.48 -13.74 2.16
C LEU A 183 10.72 -14.45 0.82
N ALA A 184 10.92 -15.77 0.84
CA ALA A 184 11.04 -16.57 -0.37
C ALA A 184 9.76 -16.57 -1.21
N ALA A 185 8.59 -16.66 -0.56
CA ALA A 185 7.30 -16.53 -1.25
C ALA A 185 7.13 -15.15 -1.90
N VAL A 186 7.46 -14.08 -1.18
CA VAL A 186 7.44 -12.72 -1.75
C VAL A 186 8.30 -12.64 -3.01
N ARG A 187 9.53 -13.17 -2.98
CA ARG A 187 10.44 -13.22 -4.14
C ARG A 187 9.84 -13.95 -5.35
N ARG A 188 9.03 -14.99 -5.11
CA ARG A 188 8.29 -15.72 -6.16
C ARG A 188 6.97 -15.06 -6.56
N ASP A 189 6.68 -13.85 -6.05
CA ASP A 189 5.41 -13.17 -6.23
C ASP A 189 4.21 -13.98 -5.69
N GLU A 190 4.39 -14.66 -4.57
CA GLU A 190 3.39 -15.46 -3.87
C GLU A 190 2.96 -14.80 -2.56
N VAL A 191 1.71 -15.05 -2.15
CA VAL A 191 1.16 -14.57 -0.88
C VAL A 191 0.97 -15.76 0.05
N LEU A 192 1.69 -15.76 1.16
CA LEU A 192 1.53 -16.74 2.23
C LEU A 192 1.00 -16.08 3.50
N GLN A 193 0.34 -16.88 4.34
CA GLN A 193 0.02 -16.52 5.72
C GLN A 193 0.98 -17.28 6.64
N PRO A 194 1.58 -16.61 7.65
CA PRO A 194 2.35 -17.34 8.65
C PRO A 194 1.42 -18.25 9.45
N THR A 195 1.94 -19.41 9.87
CA THR A 195 1.22 -20.31 10.77
C THR A 195 0.98 -19.62 12.11
N LEU A 196 -0.29 -19.53 12.51
CA LEU A 196 -0.67 -18.96 13.81
C LEU A 196 -0.26 -19.91 14.94
N ASP A 197 0.14 -19.35 16.08
CA ASP A 197 0.43 -20.14 17.26
C ASP A 197 -0.87 -20.73 17.80
N ARG A 198 -0.99 -22.06 17.79
CA ARG A 198 -2.13 -22.75 18.42
C ARG A 198 -2.17 -22.48 19.94
N TRP A 199 -0.99 -22.28 20.53
CA TRP A 199 -0.78 -21.96 21.93
C TRP A 199 0.14 -20.74 22.03
N PRO A 200 -0.43 -19.53 22.20
CA PRO A 200 0.36 -18.30 22.29
C PRO A 200 1.41 -18.39 23.39
N ARG A 201 2.68 -18.12 23.05
CA ARG A 201 3.82 -18.26 23.97
C ARG A 201 3.81 -17.29 25.13
N TYR A 202 3.31 -16.07 24.92
CA TYR A 202 3.39 -14.98 25.89
C TYR A 202 2.04 -14.66 26.53
N CYS A 203 1.05 -15.54 26.41
CA CYS A 203 -0.29 -15.26 26.90
C CYS A 203 -0.80 -16.29 27.89
N SER A 204 -1.40 -15.79 28.96
CA SER A 204 -2.21 -16.60 29.85
C SER A 204 -3.48 -17.08 29.14
N PRO A 205 -4.00 -18.28 29.47
CA PRO A 205 -5.33 -18.71 29.04
C PRO A 205 -6.46 -17.73 29.39
N LEU A 206 -6.25 -16.86 30.39
CA LEU A 206 -7.18 -15.83 30.86
C LEU A 206 -7.21 -14.58 29.97
N ASN A 207 -6.33 -14.46 28.97
CA ASN A 207 -6.24 -13.29 28.11
C ASN A 207 -6.98 -13.52 26.77
N PRO A 208 -8.22 -13.04 26.63
CA PRO A 208 -8.98 -13.23 25.39
C PRO A 208 -8.40 -12.43 24.22
N LEU A 209 -7.73 -11.29 24.48
CA LEU A 209 -7.11 -10.46 23.43
C LEU A 209 -6.04 -11.23 22.66
N CYS A 210 -5.29 -12.08 23.37
CA CYS A 210 -4.29 -12.94 22.76
C CYS A 210 -4.88 -14.02 21.84
N ARG A 211 -6.10 -14.50 22.13
CA ARG A 211 -6.74 -15.55 21.32
C ARG A 211 -7.29 -15.03 19.99
N MET A 212 -7.49 -13.72 19.86
CA MET A 212 -7.87 -13.11 18.60
C MET A 212 -6.74 -13.18 17.56
N GLY A 213 -5.49 -13.41 18.01
CA GLY A 213 -4.33 -13.50 17.13
C GLY A 213 -4.11 -12.23 16.32
N ARG A 214 -3.17 -12.26 15.37
CA ARG A 214 -3.07 -11.20 14.37
C ARG A 214 -4.06 -11.47 13.22
N PRO A 215 -4.79 -10.45 12.73
CA PRO A 215 -5.62 -10.61 11.55
C PRO A 215 -4.84 -11.12 10.34
N ASP A 216 -5.52 -11.86 9.46
CA ASP A 216 -4.97 -12.31 8.18
C ASP A 216 -4.44 -11.11 7.38
N SER A 217 -3.11 -11.01 7.27
CA SER A 217 -2.46 -9.90 6.56
C SER A 217 -2.12 -10.23 5.11
N ARG A 218 -2.58 -11.38 4.58
CA ARG A 218 -2.40 -11.73 3.17
C ARG A 218 -2.94 -10.66 2.23
N PHE A 219 -4.03 -10.00 2.61
CA PHE A 219 -4.56 -8.84 1.89
C PHE A 219 -3.53 -7.72 1.70
N TYR A 220 -2.81 -7.38 2.76
CA TYR A 220 -1.80 -6.32 2.72
C TYR A 220 -0.58 -6.75 1.90
N GLN A 221 -0.14 -8.01 2.03
CA GLN A 221 0.95 -8.55 1.19
C GLN A 221 0.57 -8.55 -0.29
N ALA A 222 -0.63 -9.01 -0.64
CA ALA A 222 -1.14 -8.98 -2.02
C ALA A 222 -1.16 -7.57 -2.59
N ARG A 223 -1.61 -6.58 -1.80
CA ARG A 223 -1.64 -5.19 -2.24
C ARG A 223 -0.25 -4.64 -2.54
N LEU A 224 0.75 -4.96 -1.71
CA LEU A 224 2.14 -4.58 -1.99
C LEU A 224 2.65 -5.27 -3.26
N LEU A 225 2.43 -6.57 -3.42
CA LEU A 225 2.86 -7.30 -4.62
C LEU A 225 2.20 -6.77 -5.91
N ASN A 226 0.96 -6.30 -5.84
CA ASN A 226 0.27 -5.69 -6.96
C ASN A 226 0.97 -4.43 -7.49
N VAL A 227 1.77 -3.72 -6.69
CA VAL A 227 2.58 -2.57 -7.16
C VAL A 227 3.40 -2.93 -8.38
N ASN A 228 4.15 -4.03 -8.32
CA ASN A 228 4.96 -4.49 -9.45
C ASN A 228 4.10 -4.95 -10.63
N ARG A 229 2.90 -5.48 -10.38
CA ARG A 229 1.99 -5.86 -11.46
C ARG A 229 1.51 -4.63 -12.26
N TYR A 230 1.18 -3.54 -11.58
CA TYR A 230 0.82 -2.29 -12.24
C TYR A 230 2.03 -1.62 -12.91
N LEU A 231 3.22 -1.65 -12.31
CA LEU A 231 4.43 -1.07 -12.93
C LEU A 231 4.86 -1.83 -14.19
N ARG A 232 4.77 -3.16 -14.20
CA ARG A 232 4.97 -3.98 -15.40
C ARG A 232 3.91 -3.69 -16.47
N ALA A 233 2.65 -3.52 -16.07
CA ALA A 233 1.58 -3.10 -16.99
C ALA A 233 1.90 -1.73 -17.60
N PHE A 234 2.36 -0.79 -16.78
CA PHE A 234 2.74 0.54 -17.20
C PHE A 234 3.90 0.51 -18.21
N ALA A 235 4.96 -0.26 -17.94
CA ALA A 235 6.05 -0.46 -18.89
C ALA A 235 5.56 -1.01 -20.25
N ALA A 236 4.63 -1.97 -20.23
CA ALA A 236 4.02 -2.53 -21.44
C ALA A 236 3.10 -1.54 -22.20
N LEU A 237 2.50 -0.57 -21.50
CA LEU A 237 1.75 0.54 -22.12
C LEU A 237 2.69 1.58 -22.74
N ARG A 238 3.85 1.81 -22.12
CA ARG A 238 4.85 2.76 -22.60
C ARG A 238 5.60 2.27 -23.84
N ASN A 239 5.81 0.96 -23.94
CA ASN A 239 6.44 0.32 -25.09
C ASN A 239 5.56 -0.81 -25.64
N PRO A 240 4.57 -0.49 -26.51
CA PRO A 240 3.66 -1.48 -27.07
C PRO A 240 4.35 -2.58 -27.91
N ALA A 241 5.51 -2.28 -28.50
CA ALA A 241 6.29 -3.24 -29.29
C ALA A 241 7.09 -4.23 -28.42
N ALA A 242 7.30 -3.93 -27.14
CA ALA A 242 8.03 -4.83 -26.25
C ALA A 242 7.24 -6.13 -25.98
N PRO A 243 7.95 -7.27 -25.79
CA PRO A 243 7.35 -8.49 -25.31
C PRO A 243 6.59 -8.28 -24.00
N LEU A 244 5.44 -8.92 -23.87
CA LEU A 244 4.65 -8.86 -22.65
C LEU A 244 5.29 -9.71 -21.54
N PRO A 245 5.24 -9.25 -20.28
CA PRO A 245 5.58 -10.10 -19.15
C PRO A 245 4.65 -11.32 -19.09
N GLN A 246 5.12 -12.41 -18.46
CA GLN A 246 4.30 -13.60 -18.26
C GLN A 246 3.01 -13.26 -17.51
N GLY A 247 1.88 -13.78 -18.00
CA GLY A 247 0.54 -13.53 -17.42
C GLY A 247 -0.12 -12.23 -17.88
N TYR A 248 0.49 -11.50 -18.82
CA TYR A 248 -0.10 -10.33 -19.47
C TYR A 248 -0.53 -10.68 -20.89
N ARG A 249 -1.64 -10.10 -21.33
CA ARG A 249 -2.14 -10.29 -22.70
C ARG A 249 -2.72 -8.98 -23.24
N ARG A 250 -2.54 -8.73 -24.54
CA ARG A 250 -3.17 -7.62 -25.26
C ARG A 250 -4.32 -8.20 -26.09
N GLU A 251 -5.51 -7.64 -25.96
CA GLU A 251 -6.72 -8.04 -26.69
C GLU A 251 -7.67 -6.83 -26.74
N ASP A 252 -8.38 -6.62 -27.86
CA ASP A 252 -9.43 -5.60 -28.00
C ASP A 252 -9.06 -4.20 -27.48
N GLY A 253 -7.88 -3.71 -27.86
CA GLY A 253 -7.42 -2.38 -27.46
C GLY A 253 -7.12 -2.24 -25.96
N LYS A 254 -6.98 -3.35 -25.23
CA LYS A 254 -6.72 -3.39 -23.78
C LYS A 254 -5.55 -4.31 -23.44
N LEU A 255 -4.87 -3.98 -22.35
CA LEU A 255 -3.88 -4.79 -21.66
C LEU A 255 -4.53 -5.45 -20.44
N TYR A 256 -4.51 -6.77 -20.40
CA TYR A 256 -5.07 -7.56 -19.31
C TYR A 256 -3.97 -8.22 -18.48
N PHE A 257 -4.20 -8.26 -17.17
CA PHE A 257 -3.39 -9.04 -16.23
C PHE A 257 -4.21 -9.38 -14.98
N LEU A 258 -3.75 -10.37 -14.22
CA LEU A 258 -4.37 -10.71 -12.94
C LEU A 258 -3.70 -9.94 -11.81
N ARG A 259 -4.50 -9.39 -10.88
CA ARG A 259 -4.00 -8.90 -9.59
C ARG A 259 -4.17 -9.98 -8.52
N HIS A 260 -3.24 -10.02 -7.57
CA HIS A 260 -3.38 -10.82 -6.36
C HIS A 260 -4.74 -10.58 -5.70
N PRO A 261 -5.36 -11.65 -5.17
CA PRO A 261 -6.73 -11.61 -4.71
C PRO A 261 -6.92 -10.58 -3.59
N ARG A 262 -8.14 -10.04 -3.53
CA ARG A 262 -8.62 -9.44 -2.29
C ARG A 262 -9.09 -10.61 -1.42
N PHE A 263 -8.39 -10.86 -0.33
CA PHE A 263 -8.85 -11.82 0.66
C PHE A 263 -10.02 -11.17 1.41
N ASN A 264 -11.25 -11.46 0.98
CA ASN A 264 -12.42 -11.33 1.83
C ASN A 264 -12.66 -12.69 2.51
N HIS A 265 -13.35 -12.69 3.65
CA HIS A 265 -13.50 -13.87 4.52
C HIS A 265 -14.14 -15.11 3.85
N GLU A 266 -14.59 -15.03 2.59
CA GLU A 266 -15.37 -16.09 1.94
C GLU A 266 -14.77 -16.61 0.62
N LYS A 267 -14.02 -15.82 -0.19
CA LYS A 267 -13.47 -16.31 -1.48
C LYS A 267 -12.17 -15.62 -1.91
N GLU A 268 -11.16 -16.42 -2.23
CA GLU A 268 -10.01 -15.96 -3.01
C GLU A 268 -10.43 -15.72 -4.46
N THR A 269 -10.62 -14.46 -4.84
CA THR A 269 -10.98 -14.09 -6.21
C THR A 269 -9.84 -13.31 -6.85
N TRP A 270 -9.14 -13.96 -7.78
CA TRP A 270 -8.25 -13.28 -8.71
C TRP A 270 -9.09 -12.31 -9.53
N GLN A 271 -8.68 -11.05 -9.57
CA GLN A 271 -9.39 -10.03 -10.33
C GLN A 271 -8.62 -9.76 -11.62
N VAL A 272 -9.33 -9.83 -12.75
CA VAL A 272 -8.79 -9.40 -14.03
C VAL A 272 -8.77 -7.87 -14.04
N VAL A 273 -7.61 -7.30 -14.25
CA VAL A 273 -7.43 -5.87 -14.52
C VAL A 273 -7.36 -5.70 -16.03
N ALA A 274 -8.09 -4.70 -16.56
CA ALA A 274 -8.03 -4.31 -17.96
C ALA A 274 -7.69 -2.81 -18.04
N LEU A 275 -6.53 -2.50 -18.61
CA LEU A 275 -6.09 -1.12 -18.88
C LEU A 275 -6.19 -0.84 -20.38
N PRO A 276 -6.78 0.27 -20.83
CA PRO A 276 -6.83 0.58 -22.25
C PRO A 276 -5.42 0.86 -22.80
N LEU A 277 -5.19 0.50 -24.06
CA LEU A 277 -3.93 0.78 -24.76
C LEU A 277 -3.89 2.24 -25.23
N PRO A 278 -2.69 2.83 -25.40
CA PRO A 278 -2.57 4.18 -25.96
C PRO A 278 -3.31 4.33 -27.29
N GLY A 279 -4.06 5.43 -27.42
CA GLY A 279 -4.86 5.76 -28.61
C GLY A 279 -6.06 4.87 -28.89
N SER A 280 -6.40 3.92 -28.02
CA SER A 280 -7.51 2.99 -28.27
C SER A 280 -8.90 3.65 -28.29
N ARG A 281 -9.03 4.93 -27.89
CA ARG A 281 -10.30 5.64 -27.77
C ARG A 281 -10.41 6.93 -28.58
N ILE A 282 -9.39 7.29 -29.37
CA ILE A 282 -9.37 8.55 -30.15
C ILE A 282 -10.64 8.69 -31.01
N ASN A 283 -11.14 7.59 -31.56
CA ASN A 283 -12.30 7.57 -32.45
C ASN A 283 -13.65 7.44 -31.71
N GLU A 284 -13.65 7.14 -30.41
CA GLU A 284 -14.86 7.09 -29.58
C GLU A 284 -15.21 8.49 -29.04
N SER A 285 -14.21 9.33 -28.78
CA SER A 285 -14.35 10.71 -28.28
C SER A 285 -14.79 11.74 -29.34
N SER A 286 -14.92 11.35 -30.61
CA SER A 286 -15.42 12.20 -31.71
C SER A 286 -16.86 11.88 -32.13
N ARG A 287 -17.58 11.06 -31.35
CA ARG A 287 -19.02 10.80 -31.49
C ARG A 287 -19.76 11.31 -30.26
#